data_AF-A0A9D1LJS3-F1
#
_entry.id   AF-A0A9D1LJS3-F1
#
_cell.length_a   1.000
_cell.length_b   1.000
_cell.length_c   1.000
_cell.angle_alpha   90.00
_cell.angle_beta   90.00
_cell.angle_gamma   90.00
#
_symmetry.space_group_name_H-M   'P 1'
#
loop_
_entity.id
_entity.type
_entity.pdbx_description
1 polymer ?
#
loop_
_entity_poly.entity_id
_entity_poly.type
_entity_poly.pdbx_seq_one_letter_code
_entity_poly.pdbx_strand_id
1 'polypeptide(L)'
;MEAVIELKRESLKNISLKDVRALKMAEPGAMGKPGEIYIMAGKNESIRKYHGNIADLTGTVKNVEQKSCEIKKLLDIKAPEFVEFYMGAGNFLYISNDLQQAFEKAVQGMSPSQIYLHYKSIIWRLLQR
;
A
#
# COMPACT_ATOMS: atom_id res chain seq x y z
N MET A 1 5.98 -10.51 17.37
CA MET A 1 5.55 -9.16 16.96
C MET A 1 6.40 -8.76 15.79
N GLU A 2 5.83 -8.68 14.58
CA GLU A 2 6.58 -8.23 13.41
C GLU A 2 6.76 -6.71 13.50
N ALA A 3 7.99 -6.21 13.35
CA ALA A 3 8.28 -4.79 13.47
C ALA A 3 7.65 -4.01 12.31
N VAL A 4 6.80 -3.03 12.63
CA VAL A 4 6.28 -2.06 11.67
C VAL A 4 7.04 -0.76 11.87
N ILE A 5 7.66 -0.27 10.80
CA ILE A 5 8.42 0.98 10.78
C ILE A 5 7.43 2.13 10.59
N GLU A 6 7.52 3.14 11.45
CA GLU A 6 6.75 4.37 11.28
C GLU A 6 7.18 5.08 9.99
N LEU A 7 6.20 5.41 9.13
CA LEU A 7 6.45 6.10 7.88
C LEU A 7 6.40 7.60 8.10
N LYS A 8 7.57 8.25 8.07
CA LYS A 8 7.73 9.71 8.05
C LYS A 8 8.11 10.17 6.64
N ARG A 9 7.97 11.47 6.38
CA ARG A 9 8.29 12.07 5.07
C ARG A 9 9.74 11.79 4.64
N GLU A 10 10.67 11.81 5.60
CA GLU A 10 12.09 11.50 5.37
C GLU A 10 12.30 10.01 5.09
N SER A 11 11.54 9.14 5.76
CA SER A 11 11.61 7.69 5.58
C SER A 11 11.19 7.25 4.19
N LEU A 12 10.23 7.94 3.56
CA LEU A 12 9.82 7.66 2.17
C LEU A 12 11.00 7.67 1.19
N LYS A 13 11.95 8.61 1.36
CA LYS A 13 13.13 8.73 0.50
C LYS A 13 14.12 7.57 0.64
N ASN A 14 14.06 6.87 1.78
CA ASN A 14 14.94 5.75 2.09
C ASN A 14 14.34 4.40 1.71
N ILE A 15 13.08 4.38 1.25
CA ILE A 15 12.47 3.17 0.69
C ILE A 15 13.00 3.02 -0.73
N SER A 16 13.75 1.95 -0.97
CA SER A 16 14.15 1.56 -2.32
C SER A 16 12.89 1.27 -3.12
N LEU A 17 12.65 2.09 -4.14
CA LEU A 17 11.40 2.07 -4.93
C LEU A 17 11.20 0.73 -5.63
N LYS A 18 12.29 0.12 -6.11
CA LYS A 18 12.31 -1.20 -6.74
C LYS A 18 11.90 -2.34 -5.79
N ASP A 19 11.97 -2.09 -4.49
CA ASP A 19 11.62 -3.07 -3.48
C ASP A 19 10.16 -2.95 -3.04
N VAL A 20 9.44 -1.87 -3.39
CA VAL A 20 8.02 -1.74 -3.04
C VAL A 20 7.21 -2.80 -3.80
N ARG A 21 6.50 -3.64 -3.06
CA ARG A 21 5.67 -4.73 -3.62
C ARG A 21 4.19 -4.49 -3.44
N ALA A 22 3.84 -3.80 -2.36
CA ALA A 22 2.47 -3.39 -2.11
C ALA A 22 2.41 -2.05 -1.40
N LEU A 23 1.42 -1.25 -1.77
CA LEU A 23 1.08 0.03 -1.15
C LEU A 23 -0.44 0.07 -0.95
N LYS A 24 -0.89 0.22 0.29
CA LYS A 24 -2.28 0.55 0.61
C LYS A 24 -2.38 2.04 0.87
N MET A 25 -3.42 2.67 0.31
CA MET A 25 -3.79 4.06 0.60
C MET A 25 -5.28 4.14 0.93
N ALA A 26 -5.61 4.92 1.96
CA ALA A 26 -6.98 5.28 2.30
C ALA A 26 -7.23 6.76 2.03
N GLU A 27 -8.41 7.06 1.51
CA GLU A 27 -8.91 8.42 1.46
C GLU A 27 -9.21 8.97 2.87
N PRO A 28 -9.23 10.30 3.07
CA PRO A 28 -9.61 10.92 4.35
C PRO A 28 -11.03 10.65 4.84
N GLY A 29 -11.94 10.17 3.98
CA GLY A 29 -13.28 9.73 4.36
C GLY A 29 -13.42 8.22 4.50
N ALA A 30 -12.31 7.47 4.35
CA ALA A 30 -12.36 6.02 4.27
C ALA A 30 -12.77 5.37 5.60
N MET A 31 -13.59 4.33 5.54
CA MET A 31 -13.95 3.58 6.74
C MET A 31 -12.73 2.82 7.30
N GLY A 32 -12.64 2.70 8.62
CA GLY A 32 -11.54 2.03 9.32
C GLY A 32 -10.42 2.99 9.70
N LYS A 33 -9.47 3.25 8.78
CA LYS A 33 -8.33 4.16 9.03
C LYS A 33 -8.20 5.20 7.92
N PRO A 34 -8.91 6.34 8.03
CA PRO A 34 -8.78 7.45 7.11
C PRO A 34 -7.34 7.92 6.92
N GLY A 35 -6.93 8.14 5.66
CA GLY A 35 -5.58 8.61 5.34
C GLY A 35 -4.45 7.60 5.60
N GLU A 36 -4.73 6.36 6.01
CA GLU A 36 -3.71 5.34 6.23
C GLU A 36 -2.93 5.09 4.94
N ILE A 37 -1.61 5.08 5.08
CA ILE A 37 -0.68 4.54 4.11
C ILE A 37 0.06 3.35 4.74
N TYR A 38 0.14 2.26 4.00
CA TYR A 38 0.84 1.06 4.44
C TYR A 38 1.63 0.45 3.29
N ILE A 39 2.93 0.24 3.48
CA ILE A 39 3.84 -0.25 2.43
C ILE A 39 4.44 -1.58 2.88
N MET A 40 4.47 -2.57 1.99
CA MET A 40 5.32 -3.75 2.12
C MET A 40 6.39 -3.71 1.02
N ALA A 41 7.65 -3.76 1.44
CA ALA A 41 8.80 -3.76 0.53
C ALA A 41 9.73 -4.95 0.82
N GLY A 42 10.40 -5.46 -0.20
CA GLY A 42 11.29 -6.63 -0.11
C GLY A 42 10.58 -7.97 -0.31
N LYS A 43 11.30 -9.07 -0.04
CA LYS A 43 10.82 -10.46 -0.13
C LYS A 43 11.52 -11.34 0.90
N ASN A 44 10.91 -12.46 1.28
CA ASN A 44 11.42 -13.41 2.26
C ASN A 44 11.82 -12.71 3.57
N GLU A 45 13.03 -12.93 4.06
CA GLU A 45 13.52 -12.36 5.32
C GLU A 45 13.77 -10.85 5.24
N SER A 46 13.80 -10.25 4.04
CA SER A 46 14.04 -8.81 3.86
C SER A 46 12.77 -7.96 3.85
N ILE A 47 11.59 -8.55 4.11
CA ILE A 47 10.33 -7.81 4.08
C ILE A 47 10.31 -6.74 5.17
N ARG A 48 10.13 -5.50 4.76
CA ARG A 48 9.93 -4.33 5.62
C ARG A 48 8.51 -3.83 5.48
N LYS A 49 7.90 -3.49 6.62
CA LYS A 49 6.53 -2.98 6.73
C LYS A 49 6.60 -1.54 7.18
N TYR A 50 6.01 -0.63 6.41
CA TYR A 50 5.93 0.78 6.77
C TYR A 50 4.48 1.19 6.94
N HIS A 51 4.20 2.06 7.92
CA HIS A 51 2.84 2.51 8.20
C HIS A 51 2.85 3.97 8.66
N GLY A 52 1.95 4.77 8.12
CA GLY A 52 1.78 6.18 8.51
C GLY A 52 0.47 6.77 8.01
N ASN A 53 0.38 8.09 8.01
CA ASN A 53 -0.76 8.82 7.48
C ASN A 53 -0.33 9.75 6.33
N ILE A 54 -1.12 9.79 5.27
CA ILE A 54 -0.88 10.65 4.10
C ILE A 54 -0.77 12.13 4.51
N ALA A 55 -1.57 12.59 5.48
CA ALA A 55 -1.54 13.98 5.93
C ALA A 55 -0.16 14.38 6.50
N ASP A 56 0.50 13.48 7.22
CA ASP A 56 1.82 13.71 7.82
C ASP A 56 2.93 13.73 6.77
N LEU A 57 2.70 13.11 5.61
CA LEU A 57 3.69 12.95 4.55
C LEU A 57 3.64 14.07 3.51
N THR A 58 2.44 14.53 3.17
CA THR A 58 2.21 15.54 2.11
C THR A 58 2.02 16.95 2.67
N GLY A 59 1.80 17.12 3.97
CA GLY A 59 1.47 18.41 4.58
C GLY A 59 0.12 18.98 4.10
N THR A 60 0.04 20.30 3.95
CA THR A 60 -1.18 21.12 3.72
C THR A 60 -1.73 21.07 2.28
N VAL A 61 -1.57 19.97 1.56
CA VAL A 61 -2.19 19.82 0.23
C VAL A 61 -3.72 19.77 0.37
N LYS A 62 -4.45 20.46 -0.52
CA LYS A 62 -5.86 20.83 -0.33
C LYS A 62 -6.87 19.74 -0.69
N ASN A 63 -6.52 18.75 -1.53
CA ASN A 63 -7.43 17.64 -1.85
C ASN A 63 -6.74 16.26 -1.87
N VAL A 64 -7.54 15.20 -1.76
CA VAL A 64 -7.12 13.81 -1.55
C VAL A 64 -6.36 13.24 -2.74
N GLU A 65 -6.85 13.53 -3.94
CA GLU A 65 -6.31 13.04 -5.20
C GLU A 65 -4.88 13.57 -5.42
N GLN A 66 -4.65 14.85 -5.12
CA GLN A 66 -3.32 15.46 -5.19
C GLN A 66 -2.35 14.80 -4.21
N LYS A 67 -2.80 14.49 -2.98
CA LYS A 67 -1.97 13.80 -1.98
C LYS A 67 -1.62 12.37 -2.42
N SER A 68 -2.61 11.62 -2.91
CA SER A 68 -2.40 10.28 -3.47
C SER A 68 -1.42 10.31 -4.65
N CYS A 69 -1.56 11.30 -5.54
CA CYS A 69 -0.65 11.51 -6.66
C CYS A 69 0.78 11.84 -6.20
N GLU A 70 0.95 12.72 -5.21
CA GLU A 70 2.27 13.06 -4.65
C GLU A 70 2.95 11.85 -4.02
N ILE A 71 2.23 11.06 -3.23
CA ILE A 71 2.75 9.82 -2.64
C ILE A 71 3.16 8.82 -3.73
N LYS A 72 2.30 8.58 -4.73
CA LYS A 72 2.62 7.70 -5.86
C LYS A 72 3.88 8.19 -6.59
N LYS A 73 4.02 9.49 -6.81
CA LYS A 73 5.24 10.09 -7.41
C LYS A 73 6.48 9.90 -6.55
N LEU A 74 6.39 10.14 -5.24
CA LEU A 74 7.51 9.96 -4.31
C LEU A 74 7.96 8.50 -4.23
N LEU A 75 7.01 7.57 -4.36
CA LEU A 75 7.27 6.13 -4.37
C LEU A 75 7.49 5.55 -5.78
N ASP A 76 7.53 6.40 -6.80
CA ASP A 76 7.62 6.03 -8.22
C ASP A 76 6.63 4.94 -8.67
N ILE A 77 5.44 4.91 -8.06
CA ILE A 77 4.37 3.96 -8.37
C ILE A 77 3.74 4.37 -9.70
N LYS A 78 4.13 3.66 -10.76
CA LYS A 78 3.66 3.91 -12.13
C LYS A 78 2.80 2.76 -12.64
N ALA A 79 1.79 3.08 -13.43
CA ALA A 79 1.21 2.10 -14.33
C ALA A 79 2.18 1.87 -15.51
N PRO A 80 2.35 0.64 -16.02
CA PRO A 80 1.67 -0.60 -15.62
C PRO A 80 2.40 -1.41 -14.54
N GLU A 81 3.45 -0.87 -13.90
CA GLU A 81 4.27 -1.60 -12.91
C GLU A 81 3.49 -1.98 -11.65
N PHE A 82 2.43 -1.22 -11.33
CA PHE A 82 1.50 -1.52 -10.26
C PHE A 82 0.06 -1.57 -10.76
N VAL A 83 -0.72 -2.49 -10.19
CA VAL A 83 -2.14 -2.66 -10.43
C VAL A 83 -2.93 -2.23 -9.22
N GLU A 84 -3.98 -1.45 -9.45
CA GLU A 84 -4.87 -0.92 -8.40
C GLU A 84 -6.04 -1.87 -8.16
N PHE A 85 -6.30 -2.16 -6.89
CA PHE A 85 -7.43 -2.91 -6.39
C PHE A 85 -8.24 -2.04 -5.43
N TYR A 86 -9.52 -1.85 -5.73
CA TYR A 86 -10.45 -1.21 -4.82
C TYR A 86 -10.88 -2.20 -3.72
N MET A 87 -10.69 -1.82 -2.46
CA MET A 87 -11.03 -2.62 -1.28
C MET A 87 -12.27 -2.12 -0.54
N GLY A 88 -13.04 -1.21 -1.14
CA GLY A 88 -14.25 -0.67 -0.54
C GLY A 88 -14.02 0.54 0.36
N ALA A 89 -15.05 1.38 0.49
CA ALA A 89 -15.12 2.51 1.42
C ALA A 89 -13.87 3.40 1.42
N GLY A 90 -13.40 3.80 0.23
CA GLY A 90 -12.24 4.69 0.07
C GLY A 90 -10.88 4.06 0.35
N ASN A 91 -10.78 2.72 0.37
CA ASN A 91 -9.51 2.00 0.52
C ASN A 91 -9.04 1.41 -0.82
N PHE A 92 -7.78 1.68 -1.17
CA PHE A 92 -7.14 1.21 -2.40
C PHE A 92 -5.85 0.48 -2.08
N LEU A 93 -5.55 -0.55 -2.86
CA LEU A 93 -4.34 -1.34 -2.77
C LEU A 93 -3.65 -1.39 -4.13
N TYR A 94 -2.37 -1.08 -4.13
CA TYR A 94 -1.50 -1.13 -5.30
C TYR A 94 -0.57 -2.32 -5.11
N ILE A 95 -0.59 -3.26 -6.05
CA ILE A 95 0.24 -4.48 -6.05
C ILE A 95 1.18 -4.42 -7.25
N SER A 96 2.44 -4.76 -7.05
CA SER A 96 3.40 -4.84 -8.15
C SER A 96 2.95 -5.90 -9.17
N ASN A 97 3.17 -5.63 -10.46
CA ASN A 97 2.64 -6.44 -11.56
C ASN A 97 3.09 -7.92 -11.48
N ASP A 98 4.29 -8.18 -10.98
CA ASP A 98 4.80 -9.54 -10.77
C ASP A 98 4.02 -10.34 -9.70
N LEU A 99 3.29 -9.66 -8.81
CA LEU A 99 2.43 -10.28 -7.81
C LEU A 99 0.95 -10.29 -8.21
N GLN A 100 0.57 -9.58 -9.27
CA GLN A 100 -0.84 -9.37 -9.64
C GLN A 100 -1.60 -10.70 -9.76
N GLN A 101 -1.13 -11.61 -10.62
CA GLN A 101 -1.83 -12.87 -10.89
C GLN A 101 -2.00 -13.73 -9.63
N ALA A 102 -0.96 -13.78 -8.78
CA ALA A 102 -1.00 -14.53 -7.54
C ALA A 102 -1.96 -13.89 -6.52
N PHE A 103 -2.01 -12.56 -6.47
CA PHE A 103 -2.93 -11.82 -5.62
C PHE A 103 -4.38 -11.99 -6.07
N GLU A 104 -4.68 -11.82 -7.36
CA GLU A 104 -6.01 -12.04 -7.94
C GLU A 104 -6.56 -13.43 -7.62
N LYS A 105 -5.72 -14.46 -7.79
CA LYS A 105 -6.08 -15.83 -7.43
C LYS A 105 -6.35 -15.98 -5.92
N ALA A 106 -5.58 -15.30 -5.08
CA ALA A 106 -5.74 -15.39 -3.63
C ALA A 106 -6.99 -14.66 -3.11
N VAL A 107 -7.48 -13.65 -3.84
CA VAL A 107 -8.70 -12.90 -3.49
C VAL A 107 -9.93 -13.31 -4.28
N GLN A 108 -9.83 -14.36 -5.10
CA GLN A 108 -10.93 -14.82 -5.93
C GLN A 108 -12.18 -15.13 -5.07
N GLY A 109 -13.30 -14.51 -5.41
CA GLY A 109 -14.56 -14.65 -4.68
C GLY A 109 -14.67 -13.84 -3.39
N MET A 110 -13.64 -13.08 -3.00
CA MET A 110 -13.72 -12.16 -1.87
C MET A 110 -14.42 -10.86 -2.27
N SER A 111 -15.31 -10.37 -1.41
CA SER A 111 -15.82 -9.00 -1.49
C SER A 111 -14.71 -7.99 -1.17
N PRO A 112 -14.84 -6.71 -1.60
CA PRO A 112 -13.84 -5.68 -1.30
C PRO A 112 -13.52 -5.57 0.20
N SER A 113 -14.54 -5.66 1.07
CA SER A 113 -14.35 -5.63 2.52
C SER A 113 -13.58 -6.83 3.06
N GLN A 114 -13.77 -8.03 2.49
CA GLN A 114 -12.97 -9.20 2.84
C GLN A 114 -11.51 -9.01 2.41
N ILE A 115 -11.27 -8.43 1.22
CA ILE A 115 -9.92 -8.08 0.78
C ILE A 115 -9.29 -7.10 1.78
N TYR A 116 -9.99 -6.03 2.17
CA TYR A 116 -9.52 -5.08 3.18
C TYR A 116 -9.13 -5.74 4.51
N LEU A 117 -9.89 -6.73 4.98
CA LEU A 117 -9.59 -7.42 6.23
C LEU A 117 -8.36 -8.33 6.13
N HIS A 118 -8.09 -8.89 4.96
CA HIS A 118 -7.08 -9.95 4.79
C HIS A 118 -5.84 -9.56 3.98
N TYR A 119 -5.82 -8.43 3.28
CA TYR A 119 -4.78 -8.09 2.30
C TYR A 119 -3.36 -8.17 2.88
N LYS A 120 -3.13 -7.70 4.12
CA LYS A 120 -1.81 -7.75 4.77
C LYS A 120 -1.30 -9.18 4.87
N SER A 121 -2.16 -10.11 5.30
CA SER A 121 -1.81 -11.53 5.46
C SER A 121 -1.59 -12.23 4.11
N ILE A 122 -2.38 -11.85 3.10
CA ILE A 122 -2.26 -12.40 1.74
C ILE A 122 -0.94 -11.97 1.13
N ILE A 123 -0.65 -10.66 1.11
CA ILE A 123 0.59 -10.11 0.54
C ILE A 123 1.80 -10.69 1.28
N TRP A 124 1.76 -10.74 2.61
CA TRP A 124 2.85 -11.34 3.38
C TRP A 124 3.17 -12.76 2.92
N ARG A 125 2.16 -13.62 2.74
CA ARG A 125 2.34 -14.99 2.24
C ARG A 125 2.88 -15.04 0.81
N LEU A 126 2.51 -14.08 -0.04
CA LEU A 126 3.02 -13.99 -1.40
C LEU A 126 4.50 -13.57 -1.42
N LEU A 127 4.90 -12.69 -0.50
CA LEU A 127 6.26 -12.20 -0.39
C LEU A 127 7.23 -13.17 0.26
N GLN A 128 6.74 -14.21 0.95
CA GLN A 128 7.55 -15.26 1.58
C GLN A 128 7.90 -16.43 0.63
N ARG A 129 7.59 -16.32 -0.65
CA ARG A 129 7.87 -17.34 -1.68
C ARG A 129 9.11 -16.93 -2.49
#